data_AF-A0A967WTN9-F1
#
_entry.id   AF-A0A967WTN9-F1
#
_cell.length_a   1.000
_cell.length_b   1.000
_cell.length_c   1.000
_cell.angle_alpha   90.00
_cell.angle_beta   90.00
_cell.angle_gamma   90.00
#
_symmetry.space_group_name_H-M   'P 1'
#
loop_
_entity.id
_entity.type
_entity.pdbx_description
1 polymer ?
#
loop_
_entity_poly.entity_id
_entity_poly.type
_entity_poly.pdbx_seq_one_letter_code
_entity_poly.pdbx_strand_id
1 'polypeptide(L)'
;MKVLLDASLDPQTLAQVKSIIESDPGVAEVKSVVGRNSGRYRFLQADVTVRTADLEKAHRLSQELEENIRREVQNVERVVIHYE
;
A
#
# COMPACT_ATOMS: atom_id res chain seq x y z
N MET A 1 12.70 29.03 -7.86
CA MET A 1 12.74 27.82 -7.04
C MET A 1 11.80 26.79 -7.64
N LYS A 2 12.32 25.72 -8.23
CA LYS A 2 11.51 24.65 -8.85
C LYS A 2 11.75 23.38 -8.03
N VAL A 3 10.96 23.20 -6.97
CA VAL A 3 10.93 21.95 -6.21
C VAL A 3 10.15 20.95 -7.03
N LEU A 4 10.86 20.23 -7.91
CA LEU A 4 10.35 18.99 -8.46
C LEU A 4 10.53 17.94 -7.35
N LEU A 5 9.49 17.74 -6.53
CA LEU A 5 9.41 16.55 -5.68
C LEU A 5 9.19 15.34 -6.60
N ASP A 6 10.25 14.86 -7.23
CA ASP A 6 10.32 13.47 -7.69
C ASP A 6 10.62 12.56 -6.48
N ALA A 7 9.91 12.79 -5.37
CA ALA A 7 10.03 11.98 -4.17
C ALA A 7 9.16 10.71 -4.31
N SER A 8 9.17 10.10 -5.48
CA SER A 8 8.60 8.78 -5.70
C SER A 8 9.37 7.78 -4.85
N LEU A 9 8.64 6.83 -4.27
CA LEU A 9 9.28 5.72 -3.57
C LEU A 9 10.06 4.86 -4.57
N ASP A 10 11.11 4.20 -4.10
CA ASP A 10 11.90 3.31 -4.95
C ASP A 10 11.01 2.21 -5.57
N PRO A 11 11.14 1.93 -6.89
CA PRO A 11 10.31 0.96 -7.60
C PRO A 11 10.36 -0.45 -7.00
N GLN A 12 11.48 -0.87 -6.40
CA GLN A 12 11.60 -2.17 -5.75
C GLN A 12 10.69 -2.25 -4.53
N THR A 13 10.62 -1.16 -3.75
CA THR A 13 9.73 -1.10 -2.59
C THR A 13 8.26 -1.11 -3.03
N LEU A 14 7.90 -0.41 -4.10
CA LEU A 14 6.53 -0.44 -4.65
C LEU A 14 6.16 -1.83 -5.16
N ALA A 15 7.07 -2.51 -5.87
CA ALA A 15 6.87 -3.88 -6.34
C ALA A 15 6.72 -4.88 -5.19
N GLN A 16 7.50 -4.72 -4.11
CA GLN A 16 7.38 -5.52 -2.89
C GLN A 16 6.01 -5.32 -2.23
N VAL A 17 5.58 -4.06 -2.04
CA VAL A 17 4.26 -3.74 -1.49
C VAL A 17 3.15 -4.34 -2.34
N LYS A 18 3.23 -4.18 -3.66
CA LYS A 18 2.27 -4.79 -4.59
C LYS A 18 2.22 -6.31 -4.42
N SER A 19 3.37 -6.98 -4.33
CA SER A 19 3.44 -8.44 -4.17
C SER A 19 2.85 -8.91 -2.84
N ILE A 20 3.06 -8.16 -1.75
CA ILE A 20 2.45 -8.46 -0.43
C ILE A 20 0.92 -8.42 -0.54
N ILE A 21 0.39 -7.40 -1.20
CA ILE A 21 -1.06 -7.23 -1.39
C ILE A 21 -1.62 -8.32 -2.30
N GLU A 22 -0.98 -8.61 -3.43
CA GLU A 22 -1.42 -9.64 -4.38
C GLU A 22 -1.34 -11.07 -3.82
N SER A 23 -0.49 -11.29 -2.81
CA SER A 23 -0.37 -12.59 -2.14
C SER A 23 -1.56 -12.92 -1.24
N ASP A 24 -2.38 -11.93 -0.90
CA ASP A 24 -3.53 -12.14 -0.04
C ASP A 24 -4.74 -12.69 -0.84
N PRO A 25 -5.33 -13.83 -0.43
CA PRO A 25 -6.46 -14.43 -1.13
C PRO A 25 -7.74 -13.58 -1.08
N GLY A 26 -7.84 -12.61 -0.17
CA GLY A 26 -8.93 -11.65 -0.10
C GLY A 26 -8.90 -10.57 -1.19
N VAL A 27 -7.73 -10.34 -1.81
CA VAL A 27 -7.53 -9.33 -2.85
C VAL A 27 -7.84 -9.91 -4.23
N ALA A 28 -8.80 -9.31 -4.93
CA ALA A 28 -9.14 -9.68 -6.30
C ALA A 28 -8.12 -9.14 -7.30
N GLU A 29 -7.75 -7.86 -7.16
CA GLU A 29 -6.86 -7.14 -8.07
C GLU A 29 -6.21 -5.96 -7.34
N VAL A 30 -4.98 -5.61 -7.71
CA VAL A 30 -4.33 -4.36 -7.28
C VAL A 30 -4.36 -3.36 -8.43
N LYS A 31 -5.18 -2.31 -8.31
CA LYS A 31 -5.35 -1.28 -9.34
C LYS A 31 -4.14 -0.36 -9.40
N SER A 32 -3.67 0.07 -8.24
CA SER A 32 -2.64 1.10 -8.14
C SER A 32 -1.86 0.94 -6.84
N VAL A 33 -0.54 1.11 -6.89
CA VAL A 33 0.30 1.26 -5.70
C VAL A 33 1.21 2.44 -5.94
N VAL A 34 1.08 3.45 -5.09
CA VAL A 34 1.87 4.67 -5.15
C VAL A 34 2.51 4.91 -3.80
N GLY A 35 3.70 5.48 -3.81
CA GLY A 35 4.43 5.78 -2.60
C GLY A 35 5.24 7.05 -2.76
N ARG A 36 5.43 7.73 -1.64
CA ARG A 36 6.28 8.90 -1.58
C ARG A 36 7.21 8.87 -0.39
N ASN A 37 8.41 9.39 -0.60
CA ASN A 37 9.37 9.66 0.46
C ASN A 37 9.20 11.10 0.98
N SER A 38 9.30 11.27 2.29
CA SER A 38 9.38 12.58 2.93
C SER A 38 10.43 12.53 4.03
N GLY A 39 11.65 12.94 3.67
CA GLY A 39 12.84 12.72 4.50
C GLY A 39 13.13 11.23 4.66
N ARG A 40 13.18 10.77 5.91
CA ARG A 40 13.38 9.35 6.25
C ARG A 40 12.09 8.52 6.27
N TYR A 41 10.94 9.18 6.18
CA TYR A 41 9.64 8.54 6.32
C TYR A 41 9.03 8.21 4.96
N ARG A 42 8.35 7.08 4.90
CA ARG A 42 7.69 6.54 3.71
C ARG A 42 6.17 6.59 3.90
N PHE A 43 5.48 7.02 2.87
CA PHE A 43 4.03 7.05 2.79
C PHE A 43 3.61 6.18 1.62
N LEU A 44 2.71 5.24 1.88
CA LEU A 44 2.22 4.27 0.90
C LEU A 44 0.71 4.41 0.74
N GLN A 45 0.24 4.34 -0.50
CA GLN A 45 -1.16 4.27 -0.83
C GLN A 45 -1.37 3.16 -1.86
N ALA A 46 -2.37 2.32 -1.66
CA ALA A 46 -2.75 1.29 -2.60
C ALA A 46 -4.26 1.30 -2.83
N ASP A 47 -4.65 1.13 -4.09
CA ASP A 47 -6.03 0.92 -4.51
C ASP A 47 -6.18 -0.54 -4.93
N VAL A 48 -7.10 -1.25 -4.28
CA VAL A 48 -7.31 -2.69 -4.46
C VAL A 48 -8.78 -2.98 -4.67
N THR A 49 -9.06 -4.03 -5.43
CA THR A 49 -10.40 -4.62 -5.52
C THR A 49 -10.44 -5.82 -4.59
N VAL A 50 -11.45 -5.93 -3.73
CA VAL A 50 -11.57 -7.07 -2.79
C VAL A 50 -12.59 -8.08 -3.29
N ARG A 51 -12.41 -9.36 -2.96
CA ARG A 51 -13.34 -10.44 -3.36
C ARG A 51 -14.62 -10.51 -2.52
N THR A 52 -14.80 -9.61 -1.56
CA THR A 52 -15.89 -9.65 -0.59
C THR A 52 -16.79 -8.42 -0.70
N ALA A 53 -18.10 -8.64 -0.64
CA ALA A 53 -19.09 -7.55 -0.53
C ALA A 53 -19.36 -7.13 0.93
N ASP A 54 -18.72 -7.81 1.89
CA ASP A 54 -18.85 -7.52 3.32
C ASP A 54 -17.84 -6.46 3.71
N LEU A 55 -18.36 -5.27 4.04
CA LEU A 55 -17.56 -4.09 4.37
C LEU A 55 -16.71 -4.31 5.62
N GLU A 56 -17.16 -5.13 6.57
CA GLU A 56 -16.39 -5.46 7.77
C GLU A 56 -15.21 -6.38 7.43
N LYS A 57 -15.42 -7.37 6.56
CA LYS A 57 -14.34 -8.24 6.08
C LYS A 57 -13.33 -7.47 5.24
N ALA A 58 -13.80 -6.59 4.37
CA ALA A 58 -12.93 -5.72 3.57
C ALA A 58 -12.08 -4.80 4.47
N HIS A 59 -12.67 -4.24 5.53
CA HIS A 59 -11.94 -3.42 6.50
C HIS A 59 -10.90 -4.22 7.28
N ARG A 60 -11.22 -5.44 7.72
CA ARG A 60 -10.25 -6.32 8.40
C ARG A 60 -9.08 -6.66 7.47
N LEU A 61 -9.39 -7.04 6.23
CA LEU A 61 -8.38 -7.32 5.21
C LEU A 61 -7.46 -6.11 4.98
N SER A 62 -8.03 -4.90 4.88
CA SER A 62 -7.21 -3.70 4.71
C SER A 62 -6.29 -3.48 5.90
N GLN A 63 -6.78 -3.68 7.13
CA GLN A 63 -5.95 -3.59 8.34
C GLN A 63 -4.81 -4.61 8.36
N GLU A 64 -5.09 -5.87 8.00
CA GLU A 64 -4.07 -6.93 7.93
C GLU A 64 -2.99 -6.59 6.90
N LEU A 65 -3.39 -6.11 5.72
CA LEU A 65 -2.46 -5.68 4.68
C LEU A 65 -1.62 -4.47 5.12
N GLU A 66 -2.22 -3.47 5.79
CA GLU A 66 -1.50 -2.33 6.33
C GLU A 66 -0.43 -2.77 7.34
N GLU A 67 -0.76 -3.71 8.23
CA GLU A 67 0.20 -4.26 9.19
C GLU A 67 1.33 -5.03 8.50
N ASN A 68 1.00 -5.89 7.54
CA ASN A 68 1.98 -6.67 6.79
C ASN A 68 2.97 -5.76 6.06
N ILE A 69 2.48 -4.70 5.40
CA ILE A 69 3.31 -3.70 4.73
C ILE A 69 4.22 -2.98 5.73
N ARG A 70 3.71 -2.59 6.91
CA ARG A 70 4.52 -1.92 7.94
C ARG A 70 5.62 -2.82 8.52
N ARG A 71 5.40 -4.14 8.56
CA ARG A 71 6.41 -5.11 9.03
C ARG A 71 7.51 -5.32 7.99
N GLU A 72 7.14 -5.41 6.72
CA GLU A 72 8.05 -5.72 5.62
C GLU A 72 8.82 -4.48 5.10
N VAL A 73 8.23 -3.29 5.21
CA VAL A 73 8.82 -2.05 4.70
C VAL A 73 9.23 -1.15 5.87
N GLN A 74 10.52 -0.89 5.97
CA GLN A 74 11.08 -0.04 7.04
C GLN A 74 10.68 1.43 6.86
N ASN A 75 10.60 2.16 7.98
CA ASN A 75 10.31 3.60 8.04
C ASN A 75 8.99 4.03 7.39
N VAL A 76 8.00 3.14 7.35
CA VAL A 76 6.64 3.49 6.91
C VAL A 76 5.92 4.22 8.04
N GLU A 77 5.62 5.50 7.81
CA GLU A 77 4.84 6.32 8.73
C GLU A 77 3.34 6.09 8.54
N ARG A 78 2.91 5.89 7.28
CA ARG A 78 1.51 5.68 6.96
C ARG A 78 1.36 4.79 5.73
N VAL A 79 0.43 3.85 5.84
CA VAL A 79 -0.13 3.07 4.73
C VAL A 79 -1.60 3.43 4.65
N VAL A 80 -2.12 3.61 3.45
CA VAL A 80 -3.55 3.79 3.20
C VAL A 80 -3.97 2.79 2.13
N ILE A 81 -4.94 1.94 2.44
CA ILE A 81 -5.48 0.99 1.48
C ILE A 81 -6.92 1.39 1.18
N HIS A 82 -7.17 1.77 -0.06
CA HIS A 82 -8.51 1.98 -0.58
C HIS A 82 -8.96 0.68 -1.23
N TYR A 83 -10.15 0.22 -0.83
CA TYR A 83 -10.76 -0.96 -1.41
C TYR A 83 -12.10 -0.62 -2.04
N GLU A 84 -12.34 -1.21 -3.21
CA GLU A 84 -13.60 -1.17 -3.96
C GLU A 84 -14.22 -2.57 -4.07
#